data_AF-A0A7W7D8S9-F1
#
_entry.id   AF-A0A7W7D8S9-F1
#
_cell.length_a   1.000
_cell.length_b   1.000
_cell.length_c   1.000
_cell.angle_alpha   90.00
_cell.angle_beta   90.00
_cell.angle_gamma   90.00
#
_symmetry.space_group_name_H-M   'P 1'
#
loop_
_entity.id
_entity.type
_entity.pdbx_description
1 polymer ?
#
loop_
_entity_poly.entity_id
_entity_poly.type
_entity_poly.pdbx_seq_one_letter_code
_entity_poly.pdbx_strand_id
1 'polypeptide(L)'
;MAPALSDEGVEFGETEALSLLNTAFLIAGEALTAPGLRPEERLATLMECHGDALAALGPNARLPFSEFRAKLRGPIRDMLPSWISTEGLEDLTILDSDGYVTEDAFDLRWENAELLNLIRNLRDFSGGRVSADQVRNHLAQKEVFEAISGRGPEQYVHDRTNLITHPAGDTDELSDLGLPLKAVGFYTDISYQSLYRDWWFPCPVCRWPMKVTEYRSGGKNYGKAECFYPRHAETGASYYFHLTEGGPPTLQPFGDVIRPITREVPLHLGVPGEPPQARSANGCKALARGVWRYTTVPGLAELRLHQELESRLARTGAQVGLWPMGDAYDHLVKVTKPDGTVRKFKADLKDYTHAHTLGKTIHRAQGDRGRAQWLVVPDHRAGQVPLLDAICVKYEMRALTATDFAVMVCAEAGAEWA
;
A
#
# COMPACT_ATOMS: atom_id res chain seq x y z
N MET A 1 -37.46 -31.11 -25.65
CA MET A 1 -36.02 -30.92 -25.45
C MET A 1 -35.76 -29.44 -25.40
N ALA A 2 -35.46 -28.91 -24.21
CA ALA A 2 -35.07 -27.52 -24.05
C ALA A 2 -33.69 -27.30 -24.72
N PRO A 3 -33.45 -26.16 -25.36
CA PRO A 3 -32.14 -25.86 -25.92
C PRO A 3 -31.14 -25.74 -24.76
N ALA A 4 -29.97 -26.38 -24.95
CA ALA A 4 -28.84 -26.20 -24.07
C ALA A 4 -28.49 -24.71 -24.01
N LEU A 5 -28.44 -24.17 -22.80
CA LEU A 5 -27.83 -22.87 -22.54
C LEU A 5 -26.40 -22.94 -23.07
N SER A 6 -26.10 -22.18 -24.12
CA SER A 6 -24.72 -21.92 -24.51
C SER A 6 -24.03 -21.26 -23.34
N ASP A 7 -22.85 -21.76 -22.97
CA ASP A 7 -21.85 -21.03 -22.17
C ASP A 7 -21.59 -19.70 -22.89
N GLU A 8 -22.34 -18.66 -22.53
CA GLU A 8 -21.93 -17.29 -22.82
C GLU A 8 -20.65 -17.07 -22.02
N GLY A 9 -19.54 -17.07 -22.76
CA GLY A 9 -18.20 -17.08 -22.23
C GLY A 9 -18.00 -15.99 -21.19
N VAL A 10 -17.51 -16.40 -20.02
CA VAL A 10 -16.81 -15.47 -19.13
C VAL A 10 -15.57 -15.03 -19.89
N GLU A 11 -15.67 -13.90 -20.59
CA GLU A 11 -14.53 -13.28 -21.27
C GLU A 11 -13.45 -13.04 -20.22
N PHE A 12 -12.29 -13.68 -20.39
CA PHE A 12 -11.12 -13.44 -19.54
C PHE A 12 -10.66 -12.02 -19.82
N GLY A 13 -11.16 -11.08 -19.02
CA GLY A 13 -10.97 -9.66 -19.24
C GLY A 13 -9.53 -9.22 -19.01
N GLU A 14 -9.20 -8.05 -19.58
CA GLU A 14 -7.92 -7.37 -19.42
C GLU A 14 -7.46 -7.28 -17.95
N THR A 15 -8.39 -7.04 -17.02
CA THR A 15 -8.06 -6.90 -15.60
C THR A 15 -7.74 -8.25 -14.96
N GLU A 16 -8.49 -9.31 -15.30
CA GLU A 16 -8.21 -10.68 -14.86
C GLU A 16 -6.83 -11.15 -15.35
N ALA A 17 -6.51 -10.88 -16.62
CA ALA A 17 -5.23 -11.23 -17.23
C ALA A 17 -4.04 -10.49 -16.61
N LEU A 18 -4.17 -9.16 -16.47
CA LEU A 18 -3.12 -8.36 -15.85
C LEU A 18 -2.86 -8.80 -14.41
N SER A 19 -3.90 -9.08 -13.62
CA SER A 19 -3.74 -9.55 -12.25
C SER A 19 -3.05 -10.91 -12.15
N LEU A 20 -3.41 -11.86 -13.03
CA LEU A 20 -2.79 -13.18 -13.06
C LEU A 20 -1.32 -13.09 -13.49
N LEU A 21 -1.02 -12.34 -14.56
CA LEU A 21 0.35 -12.10 -15.01
C LEU A 21 1.19 -11.45 -13.91
N ASN A 22 0.68 -10.38 -13.31
CA ASN A 22 1.41 -9.66 -12.29
C ASN A 22 1.65 -10.54 -11.05
N THR A 23 0.65 -11.31 -10.61
CA THR A 23 0.80 -12.27 -9.50
C THR A 23 1.87 -13.31 -9.80
N ALA A 24 1.82 -13.92 -10.99
CA ALA A 24 2.82 -14.89 -11.43
C ALA A 24 4.22 -14.27 -11.46
N PHE A 25 4.37 -13.05 -11.98
CA PHE A 25 5.66 -12.39 -12.08
C PHE A 25 6.25 -12.03 -10.72
N LEU A 26 5.44 -11.52 -9.79
CA LEU A 26 5.91 -11.24 -8.43
C LEU A 26 6.35 -12.49 -7.69
N ILE A 27 5.51 -13.54 -7.67
CA ILE A 27 5.85 -14.79 -6.98
C ILE A 27 7.12 -15.40 -7.60
N ALA A 28 7.24 -15.38 -8.94
CA ALA A 28 8.44 -15.82 -9.62
C ALA A 28 9.67 -14.96 -9.27
N GLY A 29 9.50 -13.65 -9.15
CA GLY A 29 10.54 -12.71 -8.75
C GLY A 29 11.05 -12.98 -7.34
N GLU A 30 10.16 -13.12 -6.35
CA GLU A 30 10.51 -13.47 -4.97
C GLU A 30 11.20 -14.83 -4.89
N ALA A 31 10.61 -15.84 -5.56
CA ALA A 31 11.18 -17.18 -5.61
C ALA A 31 12.56 -17.19 -6.26
N LEU A 32 12.86 -16.27 -7.19
CA LEU A 32 14.17 -16.19 -7.84
C LEU A 32 15.29 -15.77 -6.89
N THR A 33 15.00 -15.00 -5.84
CA THR A 33 16.02 -14.35 -4.99
C THR A 33 15.90 -14.67 -3.50
N ALA A 34 14.87 -15.38 -3.06
CA ALA A 34 14.73 -15.80 -1.67
C ALA A 34 15.90 -16.69 -1.20
N PRO A 35 16.64 -16.30 -0.14
CA PRO A 35 17.68 -17.12 0.47
C PRO A 35 17.00 -18.24 1.27
N GLY A 36 17.36 -19.49 0.97
CA GLY A 36 16.86 -20.67 1.69
C GLY A 36 15.84 -21.54 0.94
N LEU A 37 15.26 -21.06 -0.18
CA LEU A 37 14.50 -21.94 -1.06
C LEU A 37 15.43 -22.98 -1.71
N ARG A 38 15.10 -24.26 -1.54
CA ARG A 38 15.84 -25.36 -2.17
C ARG A 38 15.73 -25.25 -3.70
N PRO A 39 16.75 -25.71 -4.47
CA PRO A 39 16.71 -25.62 -5.93
C PRO A 39 15.45 -26.22 -6.55
N GLU A 40 14.93 -27.32 -6.00
CA GLU A 40 13.74 -28.01 -6.49
C GLU A 40 12.46 -27.20 -6.22
N GLU A 41 12.32 -26.63 -5.03
CA GLU A 41 11.19 -25.77 -4.66
C GLU A 41 11.18 -24.51 -5.51
N ARG A 42 12.35 -23.90 -5.71
CA ARG A 42 12.51 -22.73 -6.57
C ARG A 42 12.08 -23.03 -8.00
N LEU A 43 12.53 -24.17 -8.55
CA LEU A 43 12.15 -24.57 -9.90
C LEU A 43 10.64 -24.83 -9.99
N ALA A 44 10.05 -25.53 -9.02
CA ALA A 44 8.62 -25.81 -8.99
C ALA A 44 7.79 -24.52 -8.98
N THR A 45 8.08 -23.57 -8.10
CA THR A 45 7.40 -22.26 -8.06
C THR A 45 7.55 -21.50 -9.36
N LEU A 46 8.76 -21.45 -9.94
CA LEU A 46 8.97 -20.78 -11.22
C LEU A 46 8.18 -21.44 -12.37
N MET A 47 8.05 -22.77 -12.38
CA MET A 47 7.29 -23.50 -13.40
C MET A 47 5.79 -23.28 -13.24
N GLU A 48 5.26 -23.23 -12.01
CA GLU A 48 3.86 -22.89 -11.74
C GLU A 48 3.54 -21.48 -12.25
N CYS A 49 4.33 -20.48 -11.86
CA CYS A 49 4.16 -19.11 -12.33
C CYS A 49 4.29 -18.97 -13.86
N HIS A 50 5.18 -19.76 -14.48
CA HIS A 50 5.29 -19.79 -15.93
C HIS A 50 4.03 -20.36 -16.58
N GLY A 51 3.43 -21.40 -16.00
CA GLY A 51 2.13 -21.94 -16.41
C GLY A 51 1.01 -20.91 -16.30
N ASP A 52 0.93 -20.19 -15.18
CA ASP A 52 -0.05 -19.12 -14.97
C ASP A 52 0.10 -17.98 -15.99
N ALA A 53 1.35 -17.60 -16.29
CA ALA A 53 1.64 -16.60 -17.31
C ALA A 53 1.17 -17.07 -18.70
N LEU A 54 1.44 -18.33 -19.08
CA LEU A 54 0.95 -18.89 -20.34
C LEU A 54 -0.58 -18.95 -20.39
N ALA A 55 -1.24 -19.30 -19.28
CA ALA A 55 -2.69 -19.32 -19.18
C ALA A 55 -3.28 -17.91 -19.41
N ALA A 56 -2.67 -16.88 -18.82
CA ALA A 56 -3.12 -15.50 -18.99
C ALA A 56 -2.87 -14.93 -20.40
N LEU A 57 -1.76 -15.33 -21.04
CA LEU A 57 -1.43 -14.91 -22.41
C LEU A 57 -2.30 -15.63 -23.47
N GLY A 58 -2.89 -16.77 -23.11
CA GLY A 58 -3.78 -17.56 -23.96
C GLY A 58 -3.05 -18.63 -24.81
N PRO A 59 -3.82 -19.51 -25.48
CA PRO A 59 -3.32 -20.76 -26.06
C PRO A 59 -2.32 -20.60 -27.21
N ASN A 60 -2.29 -19.43 -27.86
CA ASN A 60 -1.38 -19.14 -28.96
C ASN A 60 -0.08 -18.46 -28.51
N ALA A 61 0.05 -18.13 -27.23
CA ALA A 61 1.21 -17.46 -26.71
C ALA A 61 2.43 -18.37 -26.71
N ARG A 62 3.58 -17.83 -27.11
CA ARG A 62 4.88 -18.49 -27.00
C ARG A 62 5.75 -17.69 -26.06
N LEU A 63 5.96 -18.22 -24.86
CA LEU A 63 6.90 -17.69 -23.89
C LEU A 63 7.77 -18.85 -23.40
N PRO A 64 8.96 -19.09 -23.97
CA PRO A 64 9.90 -20.08 -23.45
C PRO A 64 10.27 -19.81 -21.99
N PHE A 65 10.49 -20.85 -21.19
CA PHE A 65 10.82 -20.70 -19.76
C PHE A 65 12.07 -19.85 -19.51
N SER A 66 13.07 -19.95 -20.40
CA SER A 66 14.28 -19.11 -20.34
C SER A 66 13.99 -17.63 -20.58
N GLU A 67 13.06 -17.33 -21.49
CA GLU A 67 12.63 -15.97 -21.79
C GLU A 67 11.81 -15.40 -20.63
N PHE A 68 10.86 -16.17 -20.08
CA PHE A 68 10.12 -15.82 -18.86
C PHE A 68 11.07 -15.39 -17.74
N ARG A 69 12.07 -16.23 -17.42
CA ARG A 69 13.06 -15.92 -16.38
C ARG A 69 13.92 -14.70 -16.68
N ALA A 70 14.28 -14.47 -17.94
CA ALA A 70 15.06 -13.31 -18.34
C ALA A 70 14.25 -12.01 -18.18
N LYS A 71 12.97 -12.05 -18.55
CA LYS A 71 12.08 -10.89 -18.50
C LYS A 71 11.67 -10.44 -17.09
N LEU A 72 11.79 -11.29 -16.07
CA LEU A 72 11.55 -10.90 -14.66
C LEU A 72 12.44 -9.75 -14.17
N ARG A 73 13.58 -9.49 -14.84
CA ARG A 73 14.48 -8.35 -14.54
C ARG A 73 14.27 -7.15 -15.47
N GLY A 74 13.35 -7.26 -16.42
CA GLY A 74 13.04 -6.23 -17.39
C GLY A 74 11.75 -5.47 -17.04
N PRO A 75 11.38 -4.49 -17.88
CA PRO A 75 10.09 -3.80 -17.80
C PRO A 75 8.92 -4.77 -17.95
N ILE A 76 7.87 -4.60 -17.12
CA ILE A 76 6.68 -5.47 -17.16
C ILE A 76 5.99 -5.41 -18.52
N ARG A 77 5.99 -4.25 -19.19
CA ARG A 77 5.37 -4.04 -20.50
C ARG A 77 5.88 -5.02 -21.56
N ASP A 78 7.14 -5.47 -21.44
CA ASP A 78 7.75 -6.41 -22.39
C ASP A 78 7.21 -7.84 -22.21
N MET A 79 6.47 -8.08 -21.13
CA MET A 79 5.80 -9.35 -20.79
C MET A 79 4.29 -9.30 -21.01
N LEU A 80 3.72 -8.12 -21.27
CA LEU A 80 2.29 -7.95 -21.47
C LEU A 80 1.93 -8.15 -22.96
N PRO A 81 0.80 -8.81 -23.27
CA PRO A 81 0.31 -8.90 -24.63
C PRO A 81 -0.28 -7.56 -25.07
N SER A 82 -0.29 -7.28 -26.38
CA SER A 82 -0.66 -5.98 -26.94
C SER A 82 -2.09 -5.52 -26.68
N TRP A 83 -2.97 -6.40 -26.20
CA TRP A 83 -4.35 -6.10 -25.86
C TRP A 83 -4.53 -5.69 -24.39
N ILE A 84 -3.48 -5.82 -23.56
CA ILE A 84 -3.44 -5.25 -22.22
C ILE A 84 -2.84 -3.86 -22.32
N SER A 85 -3.54 -2.85 -21.79
CA SER A 85 -3.06 -1.48 -21.71
C SER A 85 -1.78 -1.43 -20.86
N THR A 86 -0.76 -0.78 -21.40
CA THR A 86 0.50 -0.50 -20.71
C THR A 86 0.54 0.91 -20.11
N GLU A 87 -0.57 1.66 -20.21
CA GLU A 87 -0.65 3.03 -19.70
C GLU A 87 -0.44 3.05 -18.18
N GLY A 88 0.57 3.80 -17.74
CA GLY A 88 0.98 3.86 -16.33
C GLY A 88 1.82 2.68 -15.86
N LEU A 89 2.30 1.83 -16.78
CA LEU A 89 3.19 0.69 -16.51
C LEU A 89 4.55 0.82 -17.23
N GLU A 90 4.85 1.99 -17.80
CA GLU A 90 5.95 2.17 -18.75
C GLU A 90 7.33 1.89 -18.13
N ASP A 91 7.52 2.29 -16.88
CA ASP A 91 8.78 2.18 -16.14
C ASP A 91 8.73 1.10 -15.04
N LEU A 92 7.63 0.36 -14.95
CA LEU A 92 7.46 -0.65 -13.91
C LEU A 92 8.33 -1.87 -14.18
N THR A 93 9.14 -2.23 -13.20
CA THR A 93 9.99 -3.43 -13.20
C THR A 93 9.60 -4.32 -12.03
N ILE A 94 9.66 -5.64 -12.23
CA ILE A 94 9.32 -6.59 -11.15
C ILE A 94 10.43 -6.62 -10.10
N LEU A 95 11.68 -6.71 -10.55
CA LEU A 95 12.85 -6.77 -9.70
C LEU A 95 13.71 -5.51 -9.86
N ASP A 96 14.19 -4.96 -8.76
CA ASP A 96 15.22 -3.92 -8.76
C ASP A 96 16.61 -4.50 -9.10
N SER A 97 17.60 -3.62 -9.16
CA SER A 97 19.01 -3.97 -9.42
C SER A 97 19.60 -4.92 -8.38
N ASP A 98 19.03 -4.97 -7.18
CA ASP A 98 19.46 -5.82 -6.07
C ASP A 98 18.72 -7.17 -6.07
N GLY A 99 17.80 -7.37 -7.02
CA GLY A 99 17.02 -8.60 -7.18
C GLY A 99 15.83 -8.72 -6.24
N TYR A 100 15.37 -7.62 -5.64
CA TYR A 100 14.17 -7.62 -4.80
C TYR A 100 12.96 -7.11 -5.55
N VAL A 101 11.77 -7.56 -5.13
CA VAL A 101 10.52 -7.07 -5.69
C VAL A 101 10.35 -5.59 -5.39
N THR A 102 10.19 -4.78 -6.44
CA THR A 102 9.99 -3.34 -6.34
C THR A 102 8.68 -3.02 -5.62
N GLU A 103 8.60 -1.84 -5.00
CA GLU A 103 7.34 -1.40 -4.37
C GLU A 103 6.25 -1.18 -5.42
N ASP A 104 6.58 -0.63 -6.59
CA ASP A 104 5.59 -0.41 -7.66
C ASP A 104 4.97 -1.73 -8.15
N ALA A 105 5.78 -2.78 -8.34
CA ALA A 105 5.25 -4.10 -8.71
C ALA A 105 4.38 -4.70 -7.59
N PHE A 106 4.82 -4.55 -6.33
CA PHE A 106 4.05 -4.98 -5.16
C PHE A 106 2.69 -4.28 -5.10
N ASP A 107 2.68 -2.96 -5.26
CA ASP A 107 1.48 -2.14 -5.23
C ASP A 107 0.54 -2.47 -6.40
N LEU A 108 1.07 -2.66 -7.61
CA LEU A 108 0.27 -3.02 -8.78
C LEU A 108 -0.47 -4.33 -8.55
N ARG A 109 0.16 -5.32 -7.90
CA ARG A 109 -0.46 -6.63 -7.64
C ARG A 109 -1.63 -6.47 -6.71
N TRP A 110 -1.43 -5.71 -5.64
CA TRP A 110 -2.43 -5.50 -4.61
C TRP A 110 -3.62 -4.68 -5.12
N GLU A 111 -3.36 -3.53 -5.74
CA GLU A 111 -4.40 -2.64 -6.23
C GLU A 111 -5.26 -3.32 -7.32
N ASN A 112 -4.66 -4.17 -8.16
CA ASN A 112 -5.43 -4.98 -9.11
C ASN A 112 -6.25 -6.09 -8.43
N ALA A 113 -5.72 -6.72 -7.37
CA ALA A 113 -6.46 -7.72 -6.61
C ALA A 113 -7.69 -7.12 -5.93
N GLU A 114 -7.57 -5.92 -5.37
CA GLU A 114 -8.68 -5.12 -4.83
C GLU A 114 -9.74 -4.82 -5.91
N LEU A 115 -9.31 -4.33 -7.07
CA LEU A 115 -10.21 -4.05 -8.20
C LEU A 115 -10.94 -5.33 -8.68
N LEU A 116 -10.24 -6.46 -8.80
CA LEU A 116 -10.86 -7.73 -9.18
C LEU A 116 -11.85 -8.22 -8.13
N ASN A 117 -11.53 -8.08 -6.85
CA ASN A 117 -12.48 -8.42 -5.80
C ASN A 117 -13.72 -7.53 -5.87
N LEU A 118 -13.58 -6.24 -6.12
CA LEU A 118 -14.70 -5.33 -6.37
C LEU A 118 -15.56 -5.83 -7.54
N ILE A 119 -14.95 -6.16 -8.68
CA ILE A 119 -15.65 -6.67 -9.86
C ILE A 119 -16.40 -7.97 -9.54
N ARG A 120 -15.76 -8.92 -8.84
CA ARG A 120 -16.39 -10.19 -8.44
C ARG A 120 -17.58 -9.97 -7.52
N ASN A 121 -17.42 -9.16 -6.47
CA ASN A 121 -18.52 -8.85 -5.56
C ASN A 121 -19.70 -8.21 -6.31
N LEU A 122 -19.45 -7.31 -7.27
CA LEU A 122 -20.51 -6.72 -8.09
C LEU A 122 -21.21 -7.75 -8.99
N ARG A 123 -20.47 -8.73 -9.55
CA ARG A 123 -21.05 -9.85 -10.31
C ARG A 123 -21.87 -10.80 -9.42
N ASP A 124 -21.46 -11.03 -8.17
CA ASP A 124 -22.15 -11.93 -7.24
C ASP A 124 -23.54 -11.39 -6.83
N PHE A 125 -23.72 -10.08 -6.74
CA PHE A 125 -25.03 -9.44 -6.59
C PHE A 125 -25.97 -9.67 -7.79
N SER A 126 -25.47 -10.17 -8.92
CA SER A 126 -26.24 -10.53 -10.12
C SER A 126 -26.48 -12.04 -10.31
N GLY A 127 -26.19 -12.89 -9.31
CA GLY A 127 -26.75 -14.25 -9.22
C GLY A 127 -25.80 -15.44 -9.46
N GLY A 128 -24.48 -15.27 -9.33
CA GLY A 128 -23.50 -16.36 -9.42
C GLY A 128 -23.22 -17.04 -8.06
N ARG A 129 -23.19 -18.38 -8.01
CA ARG A 129 -22.69 -19.14 -6.85
C ARG A 129 -21.16 -19.18 -6.86
N VAL A 130 -20.53 -18.74 -5.78
CA VAL A 130 -19.08 -18.83 -5.58
C VAL A 130 -18.71 -20.14 -4.87
N SER A 131 -17.70 -20.84 -5.38
CA SER A 131 -17.08 -21.95 -4.66
C SER A 131 -16.13 -21.40 -3.58
N ALA A 132 -16.20 -21.95 -2.37
CA ALA A 132 -15.44 -21.49 -1.20
C ALA A 132 -13.90 -21.50 -1.39
N ASP A 133 -13.40 -22.20 -2.40
CA ASP A 133 -11.98 -22.29 -2.73
C ASP A 133 -11.44 -21.05 -3.48
N GLN A 134 -12.28 -20.26 -4.16
CA GLN A 134 -11.89 -19.07 -4.91
C GLN A 134 -11.88 -17.77 -4.09
N VAL A 135 -12.34 -17.84 -2.83
CA VAL A 135 -12.40 -16.75 -1.84
C VAL A 135 -11.06 -16.55 -1.11
N ARG A 136 -10.08 -17.44 -1.30
CA ARG A 136 -8.82 -17.45 -0.53
C ARG A 136 -7.68 -16.55 -1.04
N ASN A 137 -7.96 -15.62 -1.97
CA ASN A 137 -6.98 -14.61 -2.36
C ASN A 137 -7.19 -13.32 -1.56
N HIS A 138 -6.49 -13.32 -0.43
CA HIS A 138 -6.21 -12.29 0.57
C HIS A 138 -6.38 -10.84 0.13
N LEU A 139 -7.18 -10.11 0.91
CA LEU A 139 -7.11 -8.66 1.01
C LEU A 139 -6.83 -8.32 2.46
N ALA A 140 -5.55 -8.12 2.79
CA ALA A 140 -5.13 -7.78 4.15
C ALA A 140 -5.89 -6.58 4.71
N GLN A 141 -6.23 -5.57 3.91
CA GLN A 141 -6.98 -4.41 4.41
C GLN A 141 -8.42 -4.79 4.80
N LYS A 142 -9.13 -5.54 3.97
CA LYS A 142 -10.47 -6.06 4.30
C LYS A 142 -10.42 -7.04 5.48
N GLU A 143 -9.41 -7.91 5.51
CA GLU A 143 -9.22 -8.88 6.59
C GLU A 143 -8.87 -8.21 7.92
N VAL A 144 -8.05 -7.16 7.88
CA VAL A 144 -7.73 -6.29 9.02
C VAL A 144 -8.98 -5.58 9.48
N PHE A 145 -9.70 -4.93 8.56
CA PHE A 145 -10.98 -4.29 8.87
C PHE A 145 -11.92 -5.28 9.56
N GLU A 146 -12.15 -6.45 8.99
CA GLU A 146 -12.99 -7.51 9.60
C GLU A 146 -12.44 -8.03 10.93
N ALA A 147 -11.12 -8.06 11.11
CA ALA A 147 -10.48 -8.54 12.33
C ALA A 147 -10.67 -7.59 13.52
N ILE A 148 -10.68 -6.28 13.26
CA ILE A 148 -10.81 -5.24 14.30
C ILE A 148 -12.21 -4.65 14.38
N SER A 149 -13.04 -4.87 13.35
CA SER A 149 -14.44 -4.48 13.34
C SER A 149 -15.29 -5.33 14.29
N GLY A 150 -16.35 -4.73 14.83
CA GLY A 150 -17.31 -5.42 15.69
C GLY A 150 -17.08 -5.27 17.19
N ARG A 151 -16.00 -4.58 17.61
CA ARG A 151 -15.75 -4.24 19.02
C ARG A 151 -16.27 -2.85 19.43
N GLY A 152 -17.02 -2.20 18.54
CA GLY A 152 -17.55 -0.84 18.72
C GLY A 152 -16.66 0.26 18.13
N PRO A 153 -17.17 1.49 17.91
CA PRO A 153 -16.45 2.53 17.20
C PRO A 153 -15.16 3.00 17.89
N GLU A 154 -15.19 3.19 19.21
CA GLU A 154 -14.01 3.64 19.98
C GLU A 154 -12.88 2.61 19.94
N GLN A 155 -13.22 1.33 20.09
CA GLN A 155 -12.24 0.25 20.02
C GLN A 155 -11.70 0.07 18.60
N TYR A 156 -12.52 0.27 17.56
CA TYR A 156 -12.04 0.25 16.17
C TYR A 156 -10.96 1.32 15.95
N VAL A 157 -11.20 2.55 16.40
CA VAL A 157 -10.23 3.65 16.32
C VAL A 157 -8.96 3.30 17.10
N HIS A 158 -9.09 2.73 18.29
CA HIS A 158 -7.94 2.30 19.10
C HIS A 158 -7.12 1.21 18.38
N ASP A 159 -7.76 0.13 17.94
CA ASP A 159 -7.10 -1.02 17.31
C ASP A 159 -6.43 -0.62 15.99
N ARG A 160 -7.10 0.20 15.15
CA ARG A 160 -6.50 0.73 13.91
C ARG A 160 -5.33 1.66 14.20
N THR A 161 -5.43 2.53 15.21
CA THR A 161 -4.32 3.38 15.63
C THR A 161 -3.12 2.54 16.09
N ASN A 162 -3.34 1.45 16.83
CA ASN A 162 -2.27 0.55 17.26
C ASN A 162 -1.56 -0.11 16.06
N LEU A 163 -2.31 -0.63 15.07
CA LEU A 163 -1.73 -1.19 13.84
C LEU A 163 -0.92 -0.18 13.02
N ILE A 164 -1.33 1.10 13.01
CA ILE A 164 -0.61 2.17 12.33
C ILE A 164 0.67 2.57 13.07
N THR A 165 0.62 2.65 14.40
CA THR A 165 1.70 3.21 15.22
C THR A 165 2.70 2.17 15.74
N HIS A 166 2.33 0.89 15.70
CA HIS A 166 3.15 -0.25 16.12
C HIS A 166 3.19 -1.35 15.06
N PRO A 167 3.69 -1.07 13.84
CA PRO A 167 3.73 -2.07 12.78
C PRO A 167 4.88 -3.07 12.94
N ALA A 168 5.76 -2.88 13.92
CA ALA A 168 6.77 -3.84 14.34
C ALA A 168 7.17 -3.58 15.79
N GLY A 169 7.63 -4.62 16.48
CA GLY A 169 8.00 -4.57 17.89
C GLY A 169 8.46 -5.94 18.37
N ASP A 170 8.91 -6.01 19.63
CA ASP A 170 9.05 -7.32 20.28
C ASP A 170 7.68 -7.93 20.61
N THR A 171 7.64 -9.24 20.80
CA THR A 171 6.39 -9.96 21.05
C THR A 171 5.66 -9.50 22.30
N ASP A 172 6.36 -8.99 23.30
CA ASP A 172 5.77 -8.51 24.55
C ASP A 172 5.12 -7.13 24.31
N GLU A 173 5.85 -6.19 23.70
CA GLU A 173 5.35 -4.89 23.23
C GLU A 173 4.07 -5.04 22.39
N LEU A 174 4.06 -6.00 21.46
CA LEU A 174 2.92 -6.23 20.57
C LEU A 174 1.73 -6.91 21.26
N SER A 175 1.99 -7.75 22.26
CA SER A 175 0.93 -8.42 23.04
C SER A 175 0.19 -7.43 23.93
N ASP A 176 0.89 -6.42 24.46
CA ASP A 176 0.34 -5.38 25.32
C ASP A 176 -0.64 -4.44 24.59
N LEU A 177 -0.68 -4.46 23.25
CA LEU A 177 -1.60 -3.65 22.44
C LEU A 177 -3.08 -4.08 22.56
N GLY A 178 -3.37 -5.26 23.12
CA GLY A 178 -4.75 -5.73 23.31
C GLY A 178 -5.53 -5.97 22.00
N LEU A 179 -4.81 -6.23 20.91
CA LEU A 179 -5.39 -6.50 19.59
C LEU A 179 -6.15 -7.84 19.58
N PRO A 180 -7.21 -7.98 18.76
CA PRO A 180 -7.87 -9.27 18.55
C PRO A 180 -6.89 -10.33 18.03
N LEU A 181 -7.08 -11.60 18.40
CA LEU A 181 -6.19 -12.69 17.98
C LEU A 181 -6.01 -12.78 16.45
N LYS A 182 -7.07 -12.50 15.68
CA LYS A 182 -6.99 -12.45 14.21
C LYS A 182 -6.05 -11.34 13.73
N ALA A 183 -6.07 -10.18 14.39
CA ALA A 183 -5.17 -9.06 14.09
C ALA A 183 -3.72 -9.34 14.51
N VAL A 184 -3.51 -10.03 15.64
CA VAL A 184 -2.18 -10.49 16.06
C VAL A 184 -1.57 -11.45 15.02
N GLY A 185 -2.39 -12.26 14.35
CA GLY A 185 -1.97 -13.15 13.27
C GLY A 185 -1.36 -12.45 12.04
N PHE A 186 -1.50 -11.13 11.91
CA PHE A 186 -0.85 -10.37 10.84
C PHE A 186 0.62 -10.03 11.13
N TYR A 187 1.08 -10.21 12.37
CA TYR A 187 2.48 -10.03 12.73
C TYR A 187 3.29 -11.29 12.42
N THR A 188 4.17 -11.17 11.45
CA THR A 188 5.07 -12.22 10.96
C THR A 188 6.50 -11.96 11.42
N ASP A 189 7.37 -12.95 11.27
CA ASP A 189 8.80 -12.75 11.53
C ASP A 189 9.38 -11.69 10.58
N ILE A 190 10.45 -11.02 11.02
CA ILE A 190 11.12 -10.00 10.22
C ILE A 190 11.64 -10.62 8.93
N SER A 191 11.24 -10.06 7.78
CA SER A 191 11.64 -10.57 6.46
C SER A 191 13.15 -10.57 6.30
N TYR A 192 13.69 -11.60 5.64
CA TYR A 192 15.11 -11.69 5.30
C TYR A 192 15.61 -10.47 4.51
N GLN A 193 14.72 -9.82 3.76
CA GLN A 193 15.02 -8.61 2.99
C GLN A 193 15.28 -7.39 3.87
N SER A 194 14.94 -7.47 5.16
CA SER A 194 15.11 -6.42 6.16
C SER A 194 16.22 -6.74 7.18
N LEU A 195 16.96 -7.83 6.96
CA LEU A 195 17.94 -8.33 7.90
C LEU A 195 19.36 -8.10 7.39
N TYR A 196 20.16 -7.43 8.21
CA TYR A 196 21.61 -7.54 8.18
C TYR A 196 22.04 -8.53 9.26
N ARG A 197 22.27 -9.79 8.87
CA ARG A 197 22.47 -10.90 9.83
C ARG A 197 21.24 -11.01 10.74
N ASP A 198 21.39 -10.78 12.04
CA ASP A 198 20.30 -10.80 13.03
C ASP A 198 19.81 -9.39 13.41
N TRP A 199 20.21 -8.35 12.68
CA TRP A 199 19.86 -6.96 12.94
C TRP A 199 18.88 -6.42 11.91
N TRP A 200 17.89 -5.67 12.37
CA TRP A 200 16.99 -4.89 11.53
C TRP A 200 16.93 -3.44 12.01
N PHE A 201 16.46 -2.55 11.15
CA PHE A 201 16.39 -1.13 11.43
C PHE A 201 14.94 -0.65 11.25
N PRO A 202 14.29 -0.10 12.27
CA PRO A 202 12.96 0.46 12.11
C PRO A 202 13.04 1.72 11.26
N CYS A 203 12.13 1.88 10.31
CA CYS A 203 12.01 3.13 9.58
C CYS A 203 11.69 4.27 10.57
N PRO A 204 12.38 5.42 10.51
CA PRO A 204 12.10 6.57 11.39
C PRO A 204 10.68 7.15 11.22
N VAL A 205 10.05 6.92 10.07
CA VAL A 205 8.70 7.44 9.77
C VAL A 205 7.63 6.42 10.17
N CYS A 206 7.68 5.23 9.58
CA CYS A 206 6.64 4.22 9.78
C CYS A 206 6.99 3.14 10.79
N ARG A 207 8.20 3.10 11.35
CA ARG A 207 8.69 2.07 12.30
C ARG A 207 8.75 0.63 11.79
N TRP A 208 8.30 0.36 10.57
CA TRP A 208 8.39 -0.95 9.94
C TRP A 208 9.84 -1.25 9.50
N PRO A 209 10.28 -2.52 9.43
CA PRO A 209 11.65 -2.88 9.08
C PRO A 209 12.07 -2.36 7.70
N MET A 210 13.18 -1.62 7.65
CA MET A 210 13.77 -1.15 6.40
C MET A 210 14.35 -2.30 5.58
N LYS A 211 14.33 -2.19 4.25
CA LYS A 211 15.02 -3.07 3.30
C LYS A 211 16.52 -2.92 3.50
N VAL A 212 17.26 -4.03 3.50
CA VAL A 212 18.71 -4.06 3.59
C VAL A 212 19.33 -4.65 2.32
N THR A 213 20.30 -3.95 1.74
CA THR A 213 21.06 -4.41 0.58
C THR A 213 22.55 -4.28 0.83
N GLU A 214 23.34 -5.26 0.36
CA GLU A 214 24.79 -5.28 0.51
C GLU A 214 25.48 -5.10 -0.84
N TYR A 215 26.41 -4.15 -0.91
CA TYR A 215 27.14 -3.79 -2.12
C TYR A 215 28.63 -4.08 -1.98
N ARG A 216 29.25 -4.45 -3.10
CA ARG A 216 30.70 -4.57 -3.26
C ARG A 216 31.14 -3.67 -4.40
N SER A 217 31.81 -2.55 -4.11
CA SER A 217 32.30 -1.62 -5.14
C SER A 217 33.70 -1.12 -4.80
N GLY A 218 34.62 -1.17 -5.77
CA GLY A 218 35.97 -0.63 -5.62
C GLY A 218 36.78 -1.20 -4.45
N GLY A 219 36.54 -2.46 -4.08
CA GLY A 219 37.20 -3.11 -2.93
C GLY A 219 36.63 -2.73 -1.55
N LYS A 220 35.56 -1.91 -1.50
CA LYS A 220 34.82 -1.59 -0.27
C LYS A 220 33.49 -2.32 -0.25
N ASN A 221 33.16 -2.87 0.92
CA ASN A 221 31.86 -3.46 1.20
C ASN A 221 31.06 -2.48 2.06
N TYR A 222 29.85 -2.16 1.64
CA TYR A 222 28.92 -1.33 2.40
C TYR A 222 27.51 -1.90 2.25
N GLY A 223 26.65 -1.59 3.22
CA GLY A 223 25.23 -1.87 3.14
C GLY A 223 24.42 -0.60 3.01
N LYS A 224 23.19 -0.74 2.54
CA LYS A 224 22.17 0.30 2.53
C LYS A 224 20.95 -0.21 3.27
N ALA A 225 20.33 0.65 4.08
CA ALA A 225 19.07 0.40 4.75
C ALA A 225 18.08 1.49 4.35
N GLU A 226 16.94 1.14 3.76
CA GLU A 226 15.93 2.12 3.36
C GLU A 226 14.50 1.63 3.53
N CYS A 227 13.56 2.54 3.75
CA CYS A 227 12.15 2.19 3.84
C CYS A 227 11.67 1.58 2.51
N PHE A 228 10.89 0.50 2.58
CA PHE A 228 10.27 -0.11 1.40
C PHE A 228 9.34 0.85 0.65
N TYR A 229 8.70 1.77 1.38
CA TYR A 229 7.86 2.80 0.78
C TYR A 229 8.75 3.94 0.27
N PRO A 230 8.87 4.13 -1.06
CA PRO A 230 9.86 5.02 -1.66
C PRO A 230 9.80 6.44 -1.14
N ARG A 231 8.58 6.95 -0.89
CA ARG A 231 8.41 8.31 -0.39
C ARG A 231 9.10 8.53 0.95
N HIS A 232 9.09 7.56 1.87
CA HIS A 232 9.83 7.70 3.13
C HIS A 232 11.35 7.69 2.88
N ALA A 233 11.84 6.86 1.96
CA ALA A 233 13.26 6.83 1.61
C ALA A 233 13.72 8.17 1.02
N GLU A 234 12.95 8.74 0.08
CA GLU A 234 13.18 10.05 -0.54
C GLU A 234 13.14 11.21 0.47
N THR A 235 12.35 11.08 1.53
CA THR A 235 12.24 12.10 2.59
C THR A 235 13.15 11.82 3.78
N GLY A 236 14.14 10.94 3.62
CA GLY A 236 15.28 10.79 4.54
C GLY A 236 15.35 9.46 5.30
N ALA A 237 14.45 8.50 5.05
CA ALA A 237 14.53 7.14 5.60
C ALA A 237 15.39 6.22 4.70
N SER A 238 16.56 6.69 4.30
CA SER A 238 17.55 5.95 3.51
C SER A 238 18.93 6.20 4.10
N TYR A 239 19.69 5.13 4.34
CA TYR A 239 20.93 5.15 5.08
C TYR A 239 21.96 4.21 4.45
N TYR A 240 23.24 4.52 4.61
CA TYR A 240 24.34 3.59 4.36
C TYR A 240 25.00 3.16 5.66
N PHE A 241 25.68 2.02 5.64
CA PHE A 241 26.49 1.53 6.75
C PHE A 241 27.70 0.73 6.28
N HIS A 242 28.72 0.66 7.12
CA HIS A 242 29.86 -0.23 6.92
C HIS A 242 29.52 -1.63 7.45
N LEU A 243 29.86 -2.67 6.69
CA LEU A 243 29.67 -4.05 7.14
C LEU A 243 30.55 -4.31 8.38
N THR A 244 29.96 -4.91 9.41
CA THR A 244 30.63 -5.26 10.67
C THR A 244 30.84 -6.76 10.76
N GLU A 245 31.95 -7.21 11.37
CA GLU A 245 32.19 -8.64 11.61
C GLU A 245 31.43 -9.18 12.83
N GLY A 246 30.98 -8.29 13.72
CA GLY A 246 30.09 -8.59 14.86
C GLY A 246 29.44 -7.31 15.39
N GLY A 247 28.23 -7.43 15.95
CA GLY A 247 27.45 -6.32 16.48
C GLY A 247 26.70 -5.49 15.42
N PRO A 248 25.80 -4.57 15.86
CA PRO A 248 24.99 -3.78 14.96
C PRO A 248 25.84 -2.72 14.24
N PRO A 249 25.64 -2.51 12.93
CA PRO A 249 26.31 -1.43 12.23
C PRO A 249 25.64 -0.08 12.53
N THR A 250 26.41 1.00 12.42
CA THR A 250 25.89 2.37 12.58
C THR A 250 25.41 2.92 11.23
N LEU A 251 24.18 3.39 11.19
CA LEU A 251 23.59 4.02 10.01
C LEU A 251 24.07 5.46 9.84
N GLN A 252 24.30 5.87 8.59
CA GLN A 252 24.61 7.23 8.20
C GLN A 252 23.63 7.67 7.10
N PRO A 253 23.04 8.89 7.16
CA PRO A 253 22.07 9.34 6.16
C PRO A 253 22.61 9.25 4.74
N PHE A 254 21.77 8.78 3.81
CA PHE A 254 22.12 8.60 2.40
C PHE A 254 21.38 9.60 1.51
N GLY A 255 22.13 10.29 0.65
CA GLY A 255 21.58 11.15 -0.41
C GLY A 255 20.99 12.48 0.08
N ASP A 256 20.51 13.25 -0.90
CA ASP A 256 19.76 14.48 -0.65
C ASP A 256 18.30 14.16 -0.29
N VAL A 257 17.75 14.90 0.66
CA VAL A 257 16.38 14.70 1.16
C VAL A 257 15.42 15.64 0.44
N ILE A 258 14.33 15.10 -0.10
CA ILE A 258 13.24 15.91 -0.64
C ILE A 258 12.55 16.64 0.52
N ARG A 259 12.55 17.97 0.48
CA ARG A 259 11.88 18.82 1.48
C ARG A 259 10.51 19.24 0.98
N PRO A 260 9.48 19.22 1.85
CA PRO A 260 8.15 19.74 1.50
C PRO A 260 8.22 21.25 1.27
N ILE A 261 7.32 21.76 0.43
CA ILE A 261 7.10 23.21 0.35
C ILE A 261 6.37 23.70 1.61
N THR A 262 6.44 25.00 1.93
CA THR A 262 5.96 25.57 3.20
C THR A 262 4.54 25.14 3.59
N ARG A 263 3.60 25.15 2.63
CA ARG A 263 2.19 24.76 2.88
C ARG A 263 1.99 23.27 3.18
N GLU A 264 2.93 22.41 2.79
CA GLU A 264 2.88 20.96 3.00
C GLU A 264 3.61 20.53 4.28
N VAL A 265 4.45 21.40 4.85
CA VAL A 265 5.19 21.12 6.11
C VAL A 265 4.28 20.57 7.21
N PRO A 266 3.05 21.09 7.44
CA PRO A 266 2.17 20.52 8.46
C PRO A 266 1.84 19.05 8.22
N LEU A 267 1.70 18.58 6.98
CA LEU A 267 1.35 17.17 6.71
C LEU A 267 2.56 16.29 6.42
N HIS A 268 3.76 16.87 6.42
CA HIS A 268 4.97 16.12 6.13
C HIS A 268 5.32 15.14 7.27
N LEU A 269 5.46 13.86 6.90
CA LEU A 269 5.93 12.79 7.77
C LEU A 269 7.47 12.74 7.73
N GLY A 270 8.10 13.67 8.47
CA GLY A 270 9.55 13.84 8.46
C GLY A 270 10.33 12.79 9.26
N VAL A 271 11.64 12.68 8.98
CA VAL A 271 12.57 11.86 9.77
C VAL A 271 13.21 12.67 10.91
N PRO A 272 13.43 12.08 12.09
CA PRO A 272 14.25 12.69 13.14
C PRO A 272 15.70 12.91 12.67
N GLY A 273 16.41 13.82 13.34
CA GLY A 273 17.81 14.13 13.01
C GLY A 273 18.80 13.02 13.29
N GLU A 274 18.45 12.05 14.15
CA GLU A 274 19.28 10.91 14.49
C GLU A 274 18.82 9.65 13.73
N PRO A 275 19.74 8.88 13.12
CA PRO A 275 19.41 7.61 12.49
C PRO A 275 18.80 6.61 13.48
N PRO A 276 17.90 5.72 13.03
CA PRO A 276 17.31 4.71 13.89
C PRO A 276 18.37 3.71 14.37
N GLN A 277 18.20 3.23 15.60
CA GLN A 277 19.07 2.21 16.18
C GLN A 277 18.72 0.83 15.65
N ALA A 278 19.74 -0.01 15.46
CA ALA A 278 19.55 -1.41 15.13
C ALA A 278 18.86 -2.16 16.27
N ARG A 279 17.91 -3.03 15.94
CA ARG A 279 17.24 -3.96 16.87
C ARG A 279 17.59 -5.38 16.49
N SER A 280 17.70 -6.27 17.48
CA SER A 280 17.84 -7.70 17.22
C SER A 280 16.52 -8.22 16.63
N ALA A 281 16.60 -9.12 15.65
CA ALA A 281 15.44 -9.78 15.08
C ALA A 281 14.84 -10.83 16.01
N ASN A 282 15.62 -11.33 16.98
CA ASN A 282 15.15 -12.34 17.91
C ASN A 282 14.01 -11.80 18.78
N GLY A 283 12.88 -12.50 18.82
CA GLY A 283 11.68 -12.09 19.54
C GLY A 283 10.95 -10.88 18.93
N CYS A 284 11.37 -10.39 17.75
CA CYS A 284 10.70 -9.30 17.05
C CYS A 284 9.78 -9.81 15.94
N LYS A 285 8.66 -9.14 15.76
CA LYS A 285 7.72 -9.35 14.66
C LYS A 285 7.36 -8.03 14.00
N ALA A 286 6.89 -8.12 12.76
CA ALA A 286 6.39 -7.00 12.00
C ALA A 286 5.11 -7.40 11.25
N LEU A 287 4.22 -6.44 11.03
CA LEU A 287 3.06 -6.62 10.17
C LEU A 287 3.51 -7.15 8.81
N ALA A 288 2.78 -8.12 8.26
CA ALA A 288 2.98 -8.57 6.90
C ALA A 288 3.00 -7.37 5.93
N ARG A 289 3.88 -7.38 4.91
CA ARG A 289 4.12 -6.23 4.02
C ARG A 289 2.84 -5.61 3.47
N GLY A 290 1.87 -6.43 3.04
CA GLY A 290 0.57 -5.94 2.54
C GLY A 290 -0.27 -5.23 3.61
N VAL A 291 -0.28 -5.75 4.84
CA VAL A 291 -0.98 -5.09 5.96
C VAL A 291 -0.33 -3.74 6.25
N TRP A 292 1.00 -3.70 6.36
CA TRP A 292 1.74 -2.46 6.59
C TRP A 292 1.49 -1.42 5.47
N ARG A 293 1.62 -1.81 4.20
CA ARG A 293 1.48 -0.90 3.05
C ARG A 293 0.07 -0.32 2.91
N TYR A 294 -0.97 -1.10 3.23
CA TYR A 294 -2.37 -0.72 3.01
C TYR A 294 -3.17 -0.41 4.29
N THR A 295 -2.53 -0.48 5.46
CA THR A 295 -3.11 -0.03 6.74
C THR A 295 -2.22 1.03 7.37
N THR A 296 -0.95 0.72 7.59
CA THR A 296 -0.04 1.62 8.31
C THR A 296 0.34 2.85 7.48
N VAL A 297 0.82 2.68 6.25
CA VAL A 297 1.31 3.80 5.43
C VAL A 297 0.23 4.87 5.18
N PRO A 298 -0.96 4.55 4.63
CA PRO A 298 -2.03 5.54 4.49
C PRO A 298 -2.52 6.06 5.85
N GLY A 299 -2.61 5.18 6.86
CA GLY A 299 -3.02 5.54 8.21
C GLY A 299 -2.12 6.59 8.87
N LEU A 300 -0.82 6.63 8.58
CA LEU A 300 0.07 7.70 9.06
C LEU A 300 -0.35 9.07 8.51
N ALA A 301 -0.71 9.14 7.23
CA ALA A 301 -1.21 10.36 6.60
C ALA A 301 -2.58 10.76 7.17
N GLU A 302 -3.47 9.79 7.39
CA GLU A 302 -4.79 10.00 8.00
C GLU A 302 -4.67 10.59 9.43
N LEU A 303 -3.82 9.98 10.26
CA LEU A 303 -3.56 10.45 11.62
C LEU A 303 -2.93 11.84 11.63
N ARG A 304 -1.96 12.09 10.75
CA ARG A 304 -1.31 13.40 10.67
C ARG A 304 -2.28 14.51 10.26
N LEU A 305 -3.12 14.24 9.25
CA LEU A 305 -4.16 15.16 8.81
C LEU A 305 -5.15 15.44 9.94
N HIS A 306 -5.57 14.40 10.67
CA HIS A 306 -6.47 14.55 11.81
C HIS A 306 -5.88 15.46 12.90
N GLN A 307 -4.64 15.19 13.32
CA GLN A 307 -3.94 15.96 14.35
C GLN A 307 -3.80 17.44 13.97
N GLU A 308 -3.44 17.73 12.71
CA GLU A 308 -3.30 19.10 12.24
C GLU A 308 -4.64 19.83 12.16
N LEU A 309 -5.69 19.17 11.67
CA LEU A 309 -7.03 19.75 11.64
C LEU A 309 -7.56 19.99 13.05
N GLU A 310 -7.43 19.03 13.98
CA GLU A 310 -7.85 19.22 15.38
C GLU A 310 -7.13 20.42 16.02
N SER A 311 -5.80 20.48 15.89
CA SER A 311 -4.98 21.55 16.45
C SER A 311 -5.39 22.93 15.94
N ARG A 312 -5.55 23.07 14.61
CA ARG A 312 -5.86 24.36 13.97
C ARG A 312 -7.29 24.81 14.16
N LEU A 313 -8.21 23.85 14.27
CA LEU A 313 -9.64 24.13 14.39
C LEU A 313 -10.13 24.18 15.85
N ALA A 314 -9.27 23.90 16.83
CA ALA A 314 -9.63 23.87 18.26
C ALA A 314 -10.36 25.14 18.75
N ARG A 315 -10.11 26.30 18.12
CA ARG A 315 -10.70 27.61 18.50
C ARG A 315 -11.85 28.08 17.61
N THR A 316 -12.23 27.31 16.60
CA THR A 316 -13.30 27.70 15.64
C THR A 316 -14.65 27.08 15.97
N GLY A 317 -14.70 26.18 16.96
CA GLY A 317 -15.90 25.40 17.28
C GLY A 317 -16.21 24.30 16.24
N ALA A 318 -15.32 24.09 15.26
CA ALA A 318 -15.44 22.97 14.34
C ALA A 318 -15.12 21.64 15.04
N GLN A 319 -15.73 20.57 14.56
CA GLN A 319 -15.50 19.20 15.06
C GLN A 319 -14.79 18.39 13.99
N VAL A 320 -13.73 17.70 14.38
CA VAL A 320 -12.99 16.78 13.51
C VAL A 320 -13.19 15.36 14.06
N GLY A 321 -13.66 14.44 13.23
CA GLY A 321 -13.81 13.04 13.57
C GLY A 321 -13.00 12.16 12.64
N LEU A 322 -12.46 11.07 13.18
CA LEU A 322 -11.65 10.08 12.47
C LEU A 322 -12.43 8.74 12.34
N TRP A 323 -12.38 8.13 11.16
CA TRP A 323 -13.03 6.87 10.78
C TRP A 323 -14.51 6.71 11.22
N PRO A 324 -15.38 7.70 10.97
CA PRO A 324 -16.79 7.60 11.30
C PRO A 324 -17.47 6.37 10.70
N MET A 325 -18.44 5.82 11.46
CA MET A 325 -19.26 4.68 11.04
C MET A 325 -18.46 3.40 10.74
N GLY A 326 -17.30 3.23 11.38
CA GLY A 326 -16.43 2.08 11.11
C GLY A 326 -15.82 2.19 9.72
N ASP A 327 -15.09 3.28 9.47
CA ASP A 327 -14.30 3.48 8.25
C ASP A 327 -15.12 3.68 6.97
N ALA A 328 -16.33 4.24 7.07
CA ALA A 328 -17.06 4.61 5.86
C ALA A 328 -16.27 5.65 5.05
N TYR A 329 -15.57 6.54 5.72
CA TYR A 329 -14.65 7.52 5.16
C TYR A 329 -13.69 7.93 6.29
N ASP A 330 -12.52 8.46 5.96
CA ASP A 330 -11.46 8.70 6.94
C ASP A 330 -11.74 9.90 7.84
N HIS A 331 -12.23 11.01 7.30
CA HIS A 331 -12.45 12.24 8.09
C HIS A 331 -13.85 12.80 7.94
N LEU A 332 -14.47 13.17 9.07
CA LEU A 332 -15.62 14.05 9.13
C LEU A 332 -15.22 15.37 9.77
N VAL A 333 -15.23 16.46 9.01
CA VAL A 333 -15.12 17.81 9.58
C VAL A 333 -16.47 18.50 9.54
N LYS A 334 -16.93 19.01 10.68
CA LYS A 334 -18.16 19.81 10.78
C LYS A 334 -17.78 21.23 11.17
N VAL A 335 -18.07 22.18 10.30
CA VAL A 335 -17.85 23.62 10.53
C VAL A 335 -19.21 24.28 10.74
N THR A 336 -19.39 24.93 11.88
CA THR A 336 -20.61 25.70 12.17
C THR A 336 -20.35 27.16 11.82
N LYS A 337 -21.10 27.70 10.87
CA LYS A 337 -21.01 29.10 10.45
C LYS A 337 -21.67 30.04 11.46
N PRO A 338 -21.35 31.35 11.41
CA PRO A 338 -21.99 32.34 12.28
C PRO A 338 -23.52 32.40 12.17
N ASP A 339 -24.07 32.01 11.02
CA ASP A 339 -25.53 31.92 10.78
C ASP A 339 -26.18 30.64 11.35
N GLY A 340 -25.39 29.79 12.02
CA GLY A 340 -25.82 28.51 12.59
C GLY A 340 -25.87 27.35 11.58
N THR A 341 -25.56 27.58 10.30
CA THR A 341 -25.51 26.50 9.32
C THR A 341 -24.28 25.61 9.53
N VAL A 342 -24.47 24.30 9.43
CA VAL A 342 -23.38 23.31 9.60
C VAL A 342 -22.96 22.78 8.25
N ARG A 343 -21.74 23.11 7.83
CA ARG A 343 -21.11 22.50 6.66
C ARG A 343 -20.34 21.26 7.07
N LYS A 344 -20.50 20.17 6.31
CA LYS A 344 -19.84 18.89 6.55
C LYS A 344 -18.86 18.60 5.43
N PHE A 345 -17.65 18.20 5.77
CA PHE A 345 -16.63 17.72 4.86
C PHE A 345 -16.39 16.25 5.18
N LYS A 346 -16.72 15.37 4.22
CA LYS A 346 -16.45 13.94 4.32
C LYS A 346 -15.33 13.60 3.36
N ALA A 347 -14.18 13.22 3.88
CA ALA A 347 -13.00 12.91 3.09
C ALA A 347 -12.58 11.46 3.27
N ASP A 348 -12.08 10.89 2.19
CA ASP A 348 -11.51 9.55 2.11
C ASP A 348 -10.12 9.66 1.47
N LEU A 349 -9.09 9.34 2.24
CA LEU A 349 -7.69 9.43 1.87
C LEU A 349 -7.25 8.14 1.18
N LYS A 350 -6.71 8.25 -0.02
CA LYS A 350 -6.22 7.11 -0.80
C LYS A 350 -4.78 7.36 -1.26
N ASP A 351 -3.88 6.47 -0.84
CA ASP A 351 -2.48 6.47 -1.26
C ASP A 351 -2.17 5.31 -2.23
N TYR A 352 -2.86 5.35 -3.38
CA TYR A 352 -2.61 4.41 -4.47
C TYR A 352 -1.38 4.87 -5.27
N THR A 353 -0.55 3.92 -5.66
CA THR A 353 0.54 4.16 -6.58
C THR A 353 0.02 4.33 -8.01
N HIS A 354 -0.94 3.52 -8.44
CA HIS A 354 -1.46 3.54 -9.81
C HIS A 354 -2.81 4.28 -9.90
N ALA A 355 -2.76 5.54 -10.35
CA ALA A 355 -3.95 6.39 -10.48
C ALA A 355 -5.03 5.79 -11.40
N HIS A 356 -4.65 5.08 -12.46
CA HIS A 356 -5.59 4.38 -13.35
C HIS A 356 -6.33 3.25 -12.64
N THR A 357 -5.67 2.49 -11.77
CA THR A 357 -6.31 1.43 -10.98
C THR A 357 -7.29 2.02 -9.96
N LEU A 358 -6.92 3.12 -9.30
CA LEU A 358 -7.84 3.84 -8.41
C LEU A 358 -9.03 4.42 -9.18
N GLY A 359 -8.80 5.03 -10.35
CA GLY A 359 -9.85 5.56 -11.21
C GLY A 359 -10.84 4.48 -11.68
N LYS A 360 -10.34 3.30 -12.10
CA LYS A 360 -11.17 2.13 -12.42
C LYS A 360 -11.99 1.68 -11.21
N THR A 361 -11.39 1.66 -10.02
CA THR A 361 -12.05 1.29 -8.77
C THR A 361 -13.21 2.23 -8.45
N ILE A 362 -12.98 3.55 -8.49
CA ILE A 362 -14.03 4.58 -8.27
C ILE A 362 -15.15 4.44 -9.31
N HIS A 363 -14.80 4.30 -10.59
CA HIS A 363 -15.77 4.16 -11.66
C HIS A 363 -16.66 2.91 -11.48
N ARG A 364 -16.05 1.77 -11.15
CA ARG A 364 -16.76 0.50 -10.90
C ARG A 364 -17.62 0.56 -9.64
N ALA A 365 -17.16 1.24 -8.60
CA ALA A 365 -17.92 1.47 -7.37
C ALA A 365 -19.03 2.54 -7.52
N GLN A 366 -19.06 3.26 -8.65
CA GLN A 366 -19.94 4.39 -8.91
C GLN A 366 -19.77 5.55 -7.90
N GLY A 367 -18.53 5.88 -7.57
CA GLY A 367 -18.16 6.84 -6.53
C GLY A 367 -17.64 6.14 -5.28
N ASP A 368 -17.75 6.81 -4.13
CA ASP A 368 -17.36 6.25 -2.83
C ASP A 368 -18.54 5.54 -2.15
N ARG A 369 -18.30 4.33 -1.65
CA ARG A 369 -19.33 3.50 -0.99
C ARG A 369 -19.79 4.09 0.34
N GLY A 370 -18.91 4.77 1.07
CA GLY A 370 -19.23 5.46 2.32
C GLY A 370 -19.80 6.86 2.13
N ARG A 371 -19.96 7.30 0.88
CA ARG A 371 -20.47 8.62 0.48
C ARG A 371 -19.57 9.76 0.95
N ALA A 372 -18.26 9.56 0.89
CA ALA A 372 -17.28 10.64 0.91
C ALA A 372 -17.57 11.63 -0.23
N GLN A 373 -17.35 12.91 0.03
CA GLN A 373 -17.50 13.97 -0.98
C GLN A 373 -16.14 14.34 -1.59
N TRP A 374 -15.07 14.06 -0.85
CA TRP A 374 -13.71 14.40 -1.20
C TRP A 374 -12.86 13.14 -1.20
N LEU A 375 -12.34 12.79 -2.38
CA LEU A 375 -11.20 11.90 -2.49
C LEU A 375 -9.94 12.73 -2.20
N VAL A 376 -9.20 12.36 -1.17
CA VAL A 376 -7.98 13.04 -0.78
C VAL A 376 -6.80 12.13 -1.11
N VAL A 377 -5.75 12.68 -1.72
CA VAL A 377 -4.49 11.95 -1.93
C VAL A 377 -3.36 12.65 -1.19
N PRO A 378 -2.32 11.94 -0.71
CA PRO A 378 -1.13 12.59 -0.16
C PRO A 378 -0.51 13.59 -1.15
N ASP A 379 0.13 14.65 -0.66
CA ASP A 379 0.64 15.74 -1.51
C ASP A 379 1.65 15.27 -2.57
N HIS A 380 2.46 14.26 -2.27
CA HIS A 380 3.39 13.66 -3.23
C HIS A 380 2.70 12.93 -4.39
N ARG A 381 1.39 12.67 -4.28
CA ARG A 381 0.53 12.12 -5.33
C ARG A 381 -0.25 13.22 -6.09
N ALA A 382 0.12 14.51 -5.92
CA ALA A 382 -0.57 15.63 -6.59
C ALA A 382 -0.72 15.45 -8.12
N GLY A 383 0.23 14.78 -8.77
CA GLY A 383 0.16 14.46 -10.21
C GLY A 383 -1.06 13.60 -10.59
N GLN A 384 -1.66 12.87 -9.65
CA GLN A 384 -2.84 12.04 -9.89
C GLN A 384 -4.15 12.84 -9.87
N VAL A 385 -4.17 14.01 -9.23
CA VAL A 385 -5.40 14.79 -8.97
C VAL A 385 -6.16 15.14 -10.25
N PRO A 386 -5.55 15.60 -11.35
CA PRO A 386 -6.30 15.96 -12.56
C PRO A 386 -7.12 14.79 -13.13
N LEU A 387 -6.52 13.59 -13.18
CA LEU A 387 -7.19 12.37 -13.65
C LEU A 387 -8.31 11.97 -12.69
N LEU A 388 -8.01 11.92 -11.39
CA LEU A 388 -8.96 11.49 -10.37
C LEU A 388 -10.14 12.46 -10.22
N ASP A 389 -9.91 13.77 -10.28
CA ASP A 389 -10.97 14.78 -10.17
C ASP A 389 -11.93 14.63 -11.35
N ALA A 390 -11.42 14.50 -12.59
CA ALA A 390 -12.23 14.29 -13.78
C ALA A 390 -13.13 13.03 -13.72
N ILE A 391 -12.70 12.00 -12.98
CA ILE A 391 -13.51 10.81 -12.69
C ILE A 391 -14.52 11.10 -11.58
N CYS A 392 -14.07 11.70 -10.47
CA CYS A 392 -14.87 11.99 -9.28
C CYS A 392 -16.07 12.89 -9.58
N VAL A 393 -15.95 13.89 -10.47
CA VAL A 393 -17.07 14.82 -10.76
C VAL A 393 -18.29 14.10 -11.33
N LYS A 394 -18.08 12.95 -12.01
CA LYS A 394 -19.18 12.12 -12.54
C LYS A 394 -20.04 11.49 -11.45
N TYR A 395 -19.55 11.47 -10.21
CA TYR A 395 -20.18 10.85 -9.04
C TYR A 395 -20.40 11.86 -7.91
N GLU A 396 -20.51 13.15 -8.23
CA GLU A 396 -20.73 14.23 -7.26
C GLU A 396 -19.63 14.34 -6.17
N MET A 397 -18.43 13.84 -6.50
CA MET A 397 -17.23 13.92 -5.66
C MET A 397 -16.21 14.87 -6.29
N ARG A 398 -15.19 15.22 -5.51
CA ARG A 398 -14.01 15.97 -5.97
C ARG A 398 -12.74 15.30 -5.49
N ALA A 399 -11.64 15.44 -6.23
CA ALA A 399 -10.33 14.98 -5.81
C ALA A 399 -9.41 16.17 -5.48
N LEU A 400 -8.67 16.07 -4.36
CA LEU A 400 -7.71 17.09 -3.92
C LEU A 400 -6.47 16.46 -3.29
N THR A 401 -5.40 17.23 -3.17
CA THR A 401 -4.30 16.88 -2.27
C THR A 401 -4.72 17.06 -0.81
N ALA A 402 -4.03 16.38 0.11
CA ALA A 402 -4.28 16.50 1.54
C ALA A 402 -4.09 17.94 2.04
N THR A 403 -3.07 18.64 1.55
CA THR A 403 -2.87 20.07 1.87
C THR A 403 -3.99 20.93 1.30
N ASP A 404 -4.41 20.75 0.05
CA ASP A 404 -5.51 21.56 -0.52
C ASP A 404 -6.83 21.32 0.22
N PHE A 405 -7.10 20.07 0.61
CA PHE A 405 -8.26 19.75 1.43
C PHE A 405 -8.20 20.48 2.78
N ALA A 406 -7.06 20.43 3.47
CA ALA A 406 -6.90 21.06 4.76
C ALA A 406 -7.00 22.60 4.69
N VAL A 407 -6.40 23.22 3.66
CA VAL A 407 -6.52 24.66 3.38
C VAL A 407 -7.99 25.06 3.21
N MET A 408 -8.73 24.32 2.38
CA MET A 408 -10.16 24.58 2.15
C MET A 408 -10.97 24.49 3.45
N VAL A 409 -10.76 23.46 4.24
CA VAL A 409 -11.47 23.26 5.52
C VAL A 409 -11.15 24.37 6.51
N CYS A 410 -9.88 24.73 6.65
CA CYS A 410 -9.45 25.83 7.53
C CYS A 410 -10.07 27.16 7.10
N ALA A 411 -10.04 27.47 5.81
CA ALA A 411 -10.65 28.68 5.26
C ALA A 411 -12.15 28.75 5.56
N GLU A 412 -12.88 27.64 5.41
CA GLU A 412 -14.30 27.60 5.76
C GLU A 412 -14.56 27.86 7.25
N ALA A 413 -13.66 27.38 8.11
CA ALA A 413 -13.75 27.56 9.55
C ALA A 413 -13.20 28.91 10.06
N GLY A 414 -12.69 29.77 9.18
CA GLY A 414 -12.03 31.01 9.57
C GLY A 414 -10.69 30.79 10.30
N ALA A 415 -10.00 29.68 10.02
CA ALA A 415 -8.66 29.36 10.51
C ALA A 415 -7.61 29.46 9.40
N GLU A 416 -6.36 29.68 9.78
CA GLU A 416 -5.21 29.66 8.87
C GLU A 416 -4.53 28.29 8.84
N TRP A 417 -4.12 27.87 7.65
CA TRP A 417 -3.39 26.62 7.42
C TRP A 417 -1.86 26.79 7.39
N ALA A 418 -1.35 27.97 7.07
CA ALA A 418 0.09 28.26 7.08
C ALA A 418 0.31 29.72 7.45
#